data_AF-A0A931QYZ7-F1
#
_entry.id   AF-A0A931QYZ7-F1
#
_cell.length_a   1.000
_cell.length_b   1.000
_cell.length_c   1.000
_cell.angle_alpha   90.00
_cell.angle_beta   90.00
_cell.angle_gamma   90.00
#
_symmetry.space_group_name_H-M   'P 1'
#
loop_
_entity.id
_entity.type
_entity.pdbx_description
1 polymer ?
#
loop_
_entity_poly.entity_id
_entity_poly.type
_entity_poly.pdbx_seq_one_letter_code
_entity_poly.pdbx_strand_id
1 'polypeptide(L)' 'MTIRGLELDSFDDFVRQIVNQEEATVGMATVFYPMHRVERIAWDEPSGTLPSLSDRFQAKVGISIQQYLGIETPKV' A
#
# COMPACT_ATOMS: atom_id res chain seq x y z
N MET A 1 -2.82 10.17 15.38
CA MET A 1 -1.89 10.17 14.23
C MET A 1 -2.73 10.12 12.97
N THR A 2 -2.43 10.94 11.97
CA THR A 2 -3.10 10.86 10.67
C THR A 2 -2.29 9.98 9.73
N ILE A 3 -2.95 9.02 9.09
CA ILE A 3 -2.34 8.13 8.11
C ILE A 3 -3.04 8.37 6.77
N ARG A 4 -2.27 8.53 5.70
CA ARG A 4 -2.78 8.46 4.34
C ARG A 4 -2.50 7.06 3.81
N GLY A 5 -3.55 6.33 3.44
CA GLY A 5 -3.42 4.93 3.07
C GLY A 5 -4.60 4.43 2.26
N LEU A 6 -4.57 3.13 1.99
CA LEU A 6 -5.60 2.41 1.25
C LEU A 6 -6.26 1.41 2.21
N GLU A 7 -7.56 1.22 2.08
CA GLU A 7 -8.23 0.10 2.74
C GLU A 7 -7.72 -1.22 2.16
N LEU A 8 -7.40 -2.18 3.04
CA LEU A 8 -6.76 -3.43 2.61
C LEU A 8 -7.62 -4.21 1.61
N ASP A 9 -8.94 -4.23 1.80
CA ASP A 9 -9.88 -4.91 0.90
C ASP A 9 -9.92 -4.27 -0.49
N SER A 10 -9.52 -3.00 -0.62
CA SER A 10 -9.45 -2.29 -1.88
C SER A 10 -8.10 -2.46 -2.60
N PHE A 11 -7.13 -3.19 -2.02
CA PHE A 11 -5.79 -3.32 -2.57
C PHE A 11 -5.75 -3.94 -3.96
N ASP A 12 -6.41 -5.07 -4.16
CA ASP A 12 -6.36 -5.76 -5.45
C ASP A 12 -7.08 -4.96 -6.56
N ASP A 13 -8.17 -4.25 -6.23
CA ASP A 13 -8.86 -3.34 -7.16
C ASP A 13 -8.00 -2.11 -7.50
N PHE A 14 -7.33 -1.51 -6.51
CA PHE A 14 -6.39 -0.42 -6.73
C PHE A 14 -5.26 -0.83 -7.68
N VAL A 15 -4.65 -1.99 -7.46
CA VAL A 15 -3.60 -2.50 -8.35
C VAL A 15 -4.15 -2.76 -9.75
N ARG A 16 -5.36 -3.33 -9.86
CA ARG A 16 -6.01 -3.55 -11.16
C ARG A 16 -6.21 -2.24 -11.93
N GLN A 17 -6.70 -1.20 -11.26
CA GLN A 17 -6.93 0.11 -11.86
C GLN A 17 -5.62 0.73 -12.39
N ILE A 18 -4.52 0.60 -11.63
CA ILE A 18 -3.20 1.08 -12.08
C ILE A 18 -2.74 0.33 -13.33
N VAL A 19 -2.80 -1.01 -13.32
CA VAL A 19 -2.36 -1.84 -14.45
C VAL A 19 -3.17 -1.55 -15.72
N ASN A 20 -4.48 -1.34 -15.57
CA ASN A 20 -5.39 -1.06 -16.67
C ASN A 20 -5.43 0.42 -17.09
N GLN A 21 -4.73 1.32 -16.38
CA GLN A 21 -4.77 2.77 -16.60
C GLN A 21 -6.20 3.34 -16.53
N GLU A 22 -7.03 2.80 -15.63
CA GLU A 22 -8.39 3.27 -15.38
C GLU A 22 -8.38 4.63 -14.66
N GLU A 23 -9.40 5.47 -14.87
CA GLU A 23 -9.59 6.65 -14.02
C GLU A 23 -9.76 6.18 -12.56
N ALA A 24 -8.93 6.75 -11.67
CA ALA A 24 -8.78 6.27 -10.30
C ALA A 24 -10.12 6.37 -9.54
N THR A 25 -10.80 5.23 -9.43
CA THR A 25 -12.08 5.10 -8.71
C THR A 25 -11.82 4.69 -7.25
N VAL A 26 -10.71 3.98 -7.00
CA VAL A 26 -10.21 3.63 -5.67
C VAL A 26 -9.00 4.51 -5.36
N GLY A 27 -9.16 5.42 -4.39
CA GLY A 27 -8.14 6.38 -4.00
C GLY A 27 -7.68 6.21 -2.55
N MET A 28 -6.45 6.65 -2.26
CA MET A 28 -5.97 6.72 -0.88
C MET A 28 -6.80 7.72 -0.07
N ALA A 29 -7.18 7.34 1.14
CA ALA A 29 -7.87 8.19 2.09
C ALA A 29 -6.92 8.64 3.21
N THR A 30 -7.15 9.85 3.73
CA THR A 30 -6.48 10.33 4.95
C THR A 30 -7.41 10.09 6.13
N VAL A 31 -6.97 9.27 7.07
CA VAL A 31 -7.75 8.86 8.25
C VAL A 31 -7.00 9.21 9.53
N PHE A 32 -7.73 9.67 10.54
CA PHE A 32 -7.20 9.90 11.88
C PHE A 32 -7.36 8.65 12.75
N TYR A 33 -6.24 8.15 13.28
CA TYR A 33 -6.20 7.05 14.25
C TYR A 33 -5.81 7.56 15.65
N PRO A 34 -6.67 7.39 16.67
CA PRO A 34 -6.33 7.68 18.05
C PRO A 34 -5.32 6.64 18.56
N MET A 35 -4.04 7.00 18.63
CA MET A 35 -2.95 6.04 18.91
C MET A 35 -3.04 5.33 20.26
N HIS A 36 -3.68 5.93 21.26
CA HIS A 36 -3.91 5.29 22.55
C HIS A 36 -4.92 4.12 22.50
N ARG A 37 -5.62 3.93 21.36
CA ARG A 37 -6.55 2.81 21.12
C ARG A 37 -6.02 1.80 20.11
N VAL A 38 -4.87 2.06 19.50
CA VAL A 38 -4.29 1.14 18.50
C VAL A 38 -3.56 0.04 19.26
N GLU A 39 -4.02 -1.20 19.10
CA GLU A 39 -3.45 -2.36 19.80
C GLU A 39 -2.26 -2.98 19.04
N ARG A 40 -2.30 -2.96 17.71
CA ARG A 40 -1.28 -3.60 16.87
C ARG A 40 -1.16 -2.91 15.51
N ILE A 41 0.09 -2.76 15.07
CA ILE A 41 0.45 -2.42 13.69
C ILE A 41 1.39 -3.54 13.21
N ALA A 42 1.08 -4.14 12.08
CA ALA A 42 1.93 -5.15 11.46
C ALA A 42 2.73 -4.51 10.32
N TRP A 43 4.02 -4.86 10.23
CA TRP A 43 4.82 -4.52 9.07
C TRP A 43 4.43 -5.42 7.90
N ASP A 44 4.46 -4.87 6.68
CA ASP A 44 4.24 -5.64 5.47
C ASP A 44 5.52 -6.40 5.14
N GLU A 45 5.53 -7.71 5.40
CA GLU A 45 6.68 -8.58 5.19
C GLU A 45 6.25 -9.89 4.53
N PRO A 46 7.12 -10.49 3.71
CA PRO A 46 6.91 -11.84 3.23
C PRO A 46 6.83 -12.83 4.40
N SER A 47 5.98 -13.85 4.26
CA SER A 47 5.86 -14.93 5.23
C SER A 47 6.05 -16.27 4.55
N GLY A 48 7.24 -16.87 4.70
CA GLY A 48 7.60 -18.11 4.02
C GLY A 48 7.56 -17.92 2.50
N THR A 49 6.63 -18.60 1.83
CA THR A 49 6.41 -18.49 0.38
C THR A 49 5.39 -17.42 -0.01
N LEU A 50 4.70 -16.81 0.96
CA LEU A 50 3.71 -15.77 0.70
C LEU A 50 4.42 -14.41 0.53
N PRO A 51 4.35 -13.78 -0.66
CA PRO A 51 4.91 -12.44 -0.86
C PRO A 51 4.17 -11.38 -0.02
N SER A 52 4.87 -10.31 0.32
CA SER A 52 4.27 -9.11 0.93
C SER A 52 3.30 -8.43 -0.04
N LEU A 53 2.47 -7.49 0.43
CA LEU A 53 1.64 -6.67 -0.44
C LEU A 53 2.51 -5.81 -1.35
N SER A 54 3.62 -5.28 -0.83
CA SER A 54 4.60 -4.51 -1.60
C SER A 54 5.22 -5.34 -2.72
N ASP A 55 5.56 -6.60 -2.48
CA ASP A 55 6.07 -7.51 -3.52
C ASP A 55 5.00 -7.81 -4.57
N ARG A 56 3.75 -8.08 -4.14
CA ARG A 56 2.62 -8.31 -5.04
C ARG A 56 2.34 -7.09 -5.92
N PHE A 57 2.45 -5.88 -5.35
CA PHE A 57 2.34 -4.63 -6.09
C PHE A 57 3.43 -4.55 -7.16
N GLN A 58 4.70 -4.69 -6.77
CA GLN A 58 5.82 -4.58 -7.70
C GLN A 58 5.76 -5.63 -8.82
N ALA A 59 5.37 -6.86 -8.50
CA ALA A 59 5.23 -7.93 -9.48
C ALA A 59 4.13 -7.65 -10.53
N LYS A 60 3.03 -6.99 -10.14
CA LYS A 60 1.92 -6.66 -11.05
C LYS A 60 2.15 -5.34 -11.81
N VAL A 61 2.69 -4.33 -11.15
CA VAL A 61 2.80 -2.95 -11.67
C VAL A 61 4.15 -2.69 -12.35
N GLY A 62 5.20 -3.42 -11.97
CA GLY A 62 6.55 -3.31 -12.55
C GLY A 62 7.46 -2.25 -11.91
N ILE A 63 6.94 -1.43 -10.99
CA ILE A 63 7.71 -0.49 -10.16
C ILE A 63 7.37 -0.70 -8.68
N SER A 64 8.24 -0.26 -7.77
CA SER A 64 7.94 -0.40 -6.34
C SER A 64 6.83 0.54 -5.90
N ILE A 65 6.13 0.21 -4.80
CA ILE A 65 5.09 1.07 -4.24
C ILE A 65 5.65 2.43 -3.79
N GLN A 66 6.89 2.48 -3.31
CA GLN A 66 7.55 3.73 -2.91
C GLN A 66 7.80 4.62 -4.13
N GLN A 67 8.27 4.04 -5.24
CA GLN A 67 8.44 4.76 -6.50
C GLN A 67 7.11 5.29 -7.01
N TYR A 68 6.05 4.47 -6.99
CA TYR A 68 4.71 4.88 -7.40
C TYR A 68 4.17 6.03 -6.55
N LEU A 69 4.38 5.99 -5.23
CA LEU A 69 3.93 7.04 -4.31
C LEU A 69 4.84 8.27 -4.28
N GLY A 70 5.98 8.26 -4.99
CA GLY A 70 6.97 9.34 -4.96
C GLY A 70 7.64 9.51 -3.59
N ILE A 71 7.74 8.44 -2.80
CA ILE A 71 8.39 8.47 -1.48
C ILE A 71 9.87 8.18 -1.69
N GLU A 72 10.72 9.16 -1.36
CA GLU A 72 12.16 8.96 -1.30
C GLU A 72 12.50 8.08 -0.09
N THR A 73 12.82 6.81 -0.32
CA THR A 73 13.35 5.95 0.74
C THR A 73 14.81 6.34 1.01
N PRO A 74 15.21 6.68 2.25
CA PRO A 74 16.61 6.92 2.58
C PRO A 74 17.45 5.70 2.21
N LYS A 75 18.57 5.92 1.51
CA LYS A 75 19.58 4.88 1.29
C LYS A 75 20.27 4.64 2.63
N VAL A 76 20.02 3.49 3.24
CA VAL A 76 20.73 3.01 4.43
C VAL A 76 22.12 2.52 4.02
#